data_AF-A0A845LXS2-F1
#
_entry.id   AF-A0A845LXS2-F1
#
_cell.length_a   1.000
_cell.length_b   1.000
_cell.length_c   1.000
_cell.angle_alpha   90.00
_cell.angle_beta   90.00
_cell.angle_gamma   90.00
#
_symmetry.space_group_name_H-M   'P 1'
#
loop_
_entity.id
_entity.type
_entity.pdbx_description
1 polymer ?
#
loop_
_entity_poly.entity_id
_entity_poly.type
_entity_poly.pdbx_seq_one_letter_code
_entity_poly.pdbx_strand_id
1 'polypeptide(L)'
;MLYRYFLHISVIQLKRRGDLEVGKELLLKVLRHEQTNEIPWVPFAGVHAGYLKGYTAKDVLVDPDKLYDSLLEVHKLYTPDGMPIVFDLQIEAEILGCELMWAEDNPPSVRTHPFEDEMVDPKTLPLPQETDGRIPMVLDVMRRMKTAVGDDTALYGLTCGPLTLASHLRGSEFFMDMIEEPEYVEALMDYCADVNIKMADYYLDAGMDVIAIVDPLVSQVSPSSFEELLAPAFIKIFDHIRKRNAVSSFFVCGNATMQMQVMCETHPDNISVDENVDLIEAKKVTDQYNIAIGGNIPLTTTMLFGNQNDNMKYVVDLLDRITKDNLIISPGCDMPYNIPPENTIAAIQAVKHTDMARDMISGYEAADDTLDVVLPDYTALKKPMIEVFTLDAATCAACTYMLAAAMLAKDEFGDDVDVVEYKYTVREDIARTKKMGVQKLPSIYINGELKWSSIIPSRKELIDEVKKYM
;
A
#
# COMPACT_ATOMS: atom_id res chain seq x y z
N MET A 1 28.79 9.35 -13.46
CA MET A 1 29.66 8.89 -12.35
C MET A 1 30.33 10.02 -11.56
N LEU A 2 30.70 11.16 -12.15
CA LEU A 2 31.34 12.29 -11.44
C LEU A 2 30.39 13.24 -10.68
N TYR A 3 29.09 13.29 -11.01
CA TYR A 3 28.10 14.15 -10.33
C TYR A 3 27.63 13.62 -8.96
N ARG A 4 27.63 12.30 -8.75
CA ARG A 4 27.16 11.67 -7.49
C ARG A 4 28.05 11.97 -6.28
N TYR A 5 29.34 12.19 -6.48
CA TYR A 5 30.29 12.45 -5.39
C TYR A 5 30.30 13.91 -4.91
N PHE A 6 29.97 14.87 -5.78
CA PHE A 6 29.99 16.30 -5.43
C PHE A 6 28.77 16.72 -4.59
N LEU A 7 27.59 16.14 -4.85
CA LEU A 7 26.35 16.41 -4.11
C LEU A 7 26.37 15.80 -2.69
N HIS A 8 26.95 14.62 -2.50
CA HIS A 8 26.92 13.96 -1.20
C HIS A 8 27.79 14.69 -0.16
N ILE A 9 28.93 15.25 -0.57
CA ILE A 9 29.83 16.01 0.32
C ILE A 9 29.24 17.39 0.67
N SER A 10 28.58 18.06 -0.28
CA SER A 10 27.96 19.37 -0.03
C SER A 10 26.74 19.28 0.89
N VAL A 11 25.90 18.24 0.75
CA VAL A 11 24.73 18.02 1.62
C VAL A 11 25.14 17.71 3.06
N ILE A 12 26.16 16.88 3.27
CA ILE A 12 26.69 16.61 4.63
C ILE A 12 27.26 17.89 5.27
N GLN A 13 27.90 18.76 4.48
CA GLN A 13 28.41 20.04 4.99
C GLN A 13 27.32 21.08 5.27
N LEU A 14 26.24 21.10 4.48
CA LEU A 14 25.07 21.98 4.71
C LEU A 14 24.26 21.54 5.92
N LYS A 15 24.04 20.23 6.12
CA LYS A 15 23.43 19.66 7.35
C LYS A 15 24.21 20.06 8.61
N ARG A 16 25.55 20.10 8.55
CA ARG A 16 26.41 20.55 9.66
C ARG A 16 26.36 22.06 9.92
N ARG A 17 25.84 22.87 9.00
CA ARG A 17 25.70 24.33 9.14
C ARG A 17 24.34 24.78 9.68
N GLY A 18 23.39 23.86 9.82
CA GLY A 18 22.03 24.16 10.31
C GLY A 18 21.10 24.75 9.23
N ASP A 19 21.51 24.70 7.96
CA ASP A 19 20.75 25.27 6.83
C ASP A 19 19.75 24.27 6.20
N LEU A 20 19.80 22.98 6.57
CA LEU A 20 18.90 21.92 6.11
C LEU A 20 18.48 21.06 7.30
N GLU A 21 17.20 20.68 7.36
CA GLU A 21 16.70 19.81 8.41
C GLU A 21 17.21 18.37 8.22
N VAL A 22 17.43 17.66 9.32
CA VAL A 22 17.71 16.23 9.29
C VAL A 22 16.43 15.51 8.88
N GLY A 23 16.52 14.53 7.97
CA GLY A 23 15.34 13.93 7.31
C GLY A 23 14.30 13.39 8.29
N LYS A 24 14.76 12.72 9.34
CA LYS A 24 13.93 12.29 10.47
C LYS A 24 13.12 13.43 11.09
N GLU A 25 13.78 14.54 11.43
CA GLU A 25 13.13 15.67 12.08
C GLU A 25 12.15 16.35 11.13
N LEU A 26 12.54 16.52 9.86
CA LEU A 26 11.66 17.04 8.81
C LEU A 26 10.35 16.24 8.73
N LEU A 27 10.45 14.91 8.64
CA LEU A 27 9.29 14.04 8.57
C LEU A 27 8.44 14.12 9.84
N LEU A 28 9.06 14.02 11.03
CA LEU A 28 8.31 14.06 12.29
C LEU A 28 7.61 15.40 12.51
N LYS A 29 8.17 16.52 12.03
CA LYS A 29 7.50 17.82 12.05
C LYS A 29 6.26 17.84 11.17
N VAL A 30 6.35 17.35 9.93
CA VAL A 30 5.19 17.24 9.02
C VAL A 30 4.10 16.37 9.65
N LEU A 31 4.48 15.23 10.23
CA LEU A 31 3.54 14.33 10.90
C LEU A 31 2.95 14.93 12.19
N ARG A 32 3.61 15.89 12.84
CA ARG A 32 3.09 16.68 13.97
C ARG A 32 2.36 17.95 13.52
N HIS A 33 2.18 18.11 12.22
CA HIS A 33 1.51 19.25 11.59
C HIS A 33 2.21 20.60 11.82
N GLU A 34 3.52 20.55 11.97
CA GLU A 34 4.38 21.72 12.04
C GLU A 34 4.72 22.22 10.63
N GLN A 35 4.93 23.53 10.50
CA GLN A 35 5.30 24.13 9.21
C GLN A 35 6.75 23.80 8.87
N THR A 36 6.98 23.32 7.64
CA THR A 36 8.31 23.00 7.10
C THR A 36 8.52 23.70 5.76
N ASN A 37 9.78 23.96 5.41
CA ASN A 37 10.15 24.54 4.10
C ASN A 37 10.56 23.48 3.07
N GLU A 38 10.70 22.23 3.52
CA GLU A 38 11.08 21.09 2.71
C GLU A 38 9.95 20.04 2.77
N ILE A 39 9.95 19.14 1.78
CA ILE A 39 8.96 18.08 1.67
C ILE A 39 9.68 16.75 1.93
N PRO A 40 9.22 15.94 2.91
CA PRO A 40 9.81 14.66 3.19
C PRO A 40 9.53 13.62 2.09
N TRP A 41 10.48 12.72 1.91
CA TRP A 41 10.43 11.57 1.02
C TRP A 41 10.45 10.26 1.82
N VAL A 42 9.47 9.40 1.56
CA VAL A 42 9.39 8.06 2.14
C VAL A 42 9.32 7.03 1.01
N PRO A 43 10.44 6.34 0.68
CA PRO A 43 10.41 5.24 -0.26
C PRO A 43 9.86 4.00 0.46
N PHE A 44 8.66 3.59 0.10
CA PHE A 44 8.09 2.29 0.49
C PHE A 44 8.75 1.17 -0.33
N ALA A 45 10.05 0.95 -0.09
CA ALA A 45 10.88 0.09 -0.90
C ALA A 45 10.66 -1.43 -0.68
N GLY A 46 9.95 -1.81 0.39
CA GLY A 46 9.65 -3.20 0.81
C GLY A 46 10.55 -4.27 0.20
N VAL A 47 9.99 -5.15 -0.63
CA VAL A 47 10.75 -6.25 -1.25
C VAL A 47 11.70 -5.80 -2.36
N HIS A 48 11.46 -4.63 -2.97
CA HIS A 48 12.39 -4.03 -3.93
C HIS A 48 13.78 -3.75 -3.31
N ALA A 49 13.89 -3.62 -1.98
CA ALA A 49 15.18 -3.58 -1.29
C ALA A 49 16.07 -4.80 -1.62
N GLY A 50 15.46 -5.99 -1.80
CA GLY A 50 16.15 -7.21 -2.22
C GLY A 50 16.78 -7.10 -3.61
N TYR A 51 16.05 -6.54 -4.56
CA TYR A 51 16.50 -6.36 -5.95
C TYR A 51 17.81 -5.56 -6.04
N LEU A 52 17.97 -4.52 -5.20
CA LEU A 52 19.18 -3.69 -5.15
C LEU A 52 20.46 -4.48 -4.81
N LYS A 53 20.30 -5.63 -4.16
CA LYS A 53 21.39 -6.51 -3.73
C LYS A 53 21.41 -7.86 -4.46
N GLY A 54 20.46 -8.09 -5.37
CA GLY A 54 20.32 -9.37 -6.07
C GLY A 54 19.72 -10.49 -5.22
N TYR A 55 18.98 -10.15 -4.16
CA TYR A 55 18.21 -11.10 -3.35
C TYR A 55 16.76 -11.13 -3.81
N THR A 56 16.10 -12.28 -3.66
CA THR A 56 14.66 -12.43 -3.93
C THR A 56 13.82 -11.75 -2.83
N ALA A 57 12.53 -11.54 -3.08
CA ALA A 57 11.59 -11.07 -2.06
C ALA A 57 11.54 -12.04 -0.87
N LYS A 58 11.46 -13.34 -1.15
CA LYS A 58 11.49 -14.38 -0.12
C LYS A 58 12.77 -14.31 0.73
N ASP A 59 13.93 -14.16 0.09
CA ASP A 59 15.21 -14.03 0.77
C ASP A 59 15.20 -12.92 1.83
N VAL A 60 14.73 -11.72 1.48
CA VAL A 60 14.71 -10.59 2.42
C VAL A 60 13.59 -10.68 3.46
N LEU A 61 12.58 -11.52 3.26
CA LEU A 61 11.47 -11.70 4.21
C LEU A 61 11.69 -12.83 5.22
N VAL A 62 12.76 -13.62 5.08
CA VAL A 62 13.08 -14.74 5.98
C VAL A 62 14.53 -14.76 6.48
N ASP A 63 15.42 -13.92 5.94
CA ASP A 63 16.82 -13.83 6.35
C ASP A 63 17.15 -12.40 6.87
N PRO A 64 17.45 -12.24 8.17
CA PRO A 64 17.66 -10.93 8.77
C PRO A 64 18.91 -10.22 8.21
N ASP A 65 19.94 -10.95 7.81
CA ASP A 65 21.17 -10.35 7.31
C ASP A 65 20.98 -9.83 5.88
N LYS A 66 20.24 -10.57 5.04
CA LYS A 66 19.87 -10.10 3.70
C LYS A 66 18.97 -8.88 3.77
N LEU A 67 17.96 -8.89 4.64
CA LEU A 67 17.09 -7.72 4.84
C LEU A 67 17.90 -6.49 5.28
N TYR A 68 18.73 -6.63 6.30
CA TYR A 68 19.54 -5.53 6.82
C TYR A 68 20.50 -4.96 5.75
N ASP A 69 21.21 -5.82 5.01
CA ASP A 69 22.12 -5.40 3.93
C ASP A 69 21.36 -4.66 2.80
N SER A 70 20.17 -5.14 2.45
CA SER A 70 19.28 -4.50 1.47
C SER A 70 18.76 -3.13 1.93
N LEU A 71 18.34 -3.00 3.19
CA LEU A 71 17.85 -1.73 3.74
C LEU A 71 18.95 -0.66 3.83
N LEU A 72 20.19 -1.05 4.11
CA LEU A 72 21.33 -0.12 4.04
C LEU A 72 21.57 0.41 2.63
N GLU A 73 21.37 -0.42 1.60
CA GLU A 73 21.49 0.02 0.21
C GLU A 73 20.32 0.93 -0.21
N VAL A 74 19.10 0.66 0.27
CA VAL A 74 17.95 1.59 0.13
C VAL A 74 18.29 2.94 0.74
N HIS A 75 18.75 2.98 1.99
CA HIS A 75 19.12 4.22 2.67
C HIS A 75 20.19 4.99 1.89
N LYS A 76 21.22 4.29 1.40
CA LYS A 76 22.31 4.88 0.61
C LYS A 76 21.86 5.43 -0.74
N LEU A 77 21.02 4.71 -1.48
CA LEU A 77 20.63 5.09 -2.84
C LEU A 77 19.47 6.09 -2.87
N TYR A 78 18.49 5.93 -1.99
CA TYR A 78 17.24 6.68 -2.02
C TYR A 78 17.17 7.78 -0.98
N THR A 79 18.14 7.86 -0.07
CA THR A 79 18.28 8.93 0.94
C THR A 79 16.94 9.31 1.60
N PRO A 80 16.24 8.34 2.20
CA PRO A 80 14.92 8.53 2.80
C PRO A 80 14.94 9.56 3.94
N ASP A 81 13.87 10.33 4.08
CA ASP A 81 13.59 11.07 5.32
C ASP A 81 12.87 10.15 6.34
N GLY A 82 12.10 9.19 5.84
CA GLY A 82 11.66 8.02 6.59
C GLY A 82 11.61 6.77 5.72
N MET A 83 11.69 5.58 6.33
CA MET A 83 11.60 4.31 5.60
C MET A 83 11.03 3.19 6.46
N PRO A 84 10.26 2.26 5.85
CA PRO A 84 9.87 1.02 6.51
C PRO A 84 11.01 0.02 6.62
N ILE A 85 10.96 -0.81 7.66
CA ILE A 85 11.90 -1.92 7.84
C ILE A 85 11.41 -3.18 7.14
N VAL A 86 10.11 -3.48 7.23
CA VAL A 86 9.45 -4.60 6.55
C VAL A 86 8.09 -4.13 6.05
N PHE A 87 7.77 -4.44 4.79
CA PHE A 87 6.43 -4.26 4.21
C PHE A 87 5.89 -5.64 3.82
N ASP A 88 5.28 -6.32 4.79
CA ASP A 88 4.69 -7.66 4.67
C ASP A 88 3.49 -7.68 5.62
N LEU A 89 2.28 -7.80 5.07
CA LEU A 89 1.02 -7.78 5.82
C LEU A 89 0.60 -9.17 6.29
N GLN A 90 1.45 -10.16 6.09
CA GLN A 90 1.15 -11.56 6.30
C GLN A 90 1.81 -12.11 7.56
N ILE A 91 2.66 -11.34 8.25
CA ILE A 91 3.31 -11.74 9.50
C ILE A 91 2.29 -12.07 10.58
N GLU A 92 1.34 -11.18 10.83
CA GLU A 92 0.31 -11.39 11.85
C GLU A 92 -0.63 -12.53 11.46
N ALA A 93 -1.06 -12.58 10.19
CA ALA A 93 -1.92 -13.65 9.68
C ALA A 93 -1.26 -15.03 9.81
N GLU A 94 0.03 -15.15 9.47
CA GLU A 94 0.82 -16.38 9.59
C GLU A 94 0.88 -16.88 11.04
N ILE A 95 1.13 -15.98 11.98
CA ILE A 95 1.18 -16.31 13.42
C ILE A 95 -0.18 -16.81 13.92
N LEU A 96 -1.26 -16.25 13.39
CA LEU A 96 -2.63 -16.60 13.77
C LEU A 96 -3.19 -17.82 13.02
N GLY A 97 -2.38 -18.50 12.21
CA GLY A 97 -2.70 -19.80 11.61
C GLY A 97 -3.09 -19.76 10.14
N CYS A 98 -2.98 -18.61 9.46
CA CYS A 98 -3.11 -18.56 8.01
C CYS A 98 -1.87 -19.19 7.36
N GLU A 99 -2.07 -20.09 6.40
CA GLU A 99 -0.97 -20.57 5.57
C GLU A 99 -0.66 -19.55 4.47
N LEU A 100 0.62 -19.45 4.09
CA LEU A 100 1.08 -18.48 3.10
C LEU A 100 1.45 -19.14 1.78
N MET A 101 1.15 -18.45 0.68
CA MET A 101 1.66 -18.74 -0.66
C MET A 101 2.82 -17.79 -0.97
N TRP A 102 4.02 -18.32 -1.09
CA TRP A 102 5.24 -17.54 -1.32
C TRP A 102 5.52 -17.31 -2.81
N ALA A 103 6.04 -16.12 -3.12
CA ALA A 103 6.59 -15.75 -4.42
C ALA A 103 8.07 -15.36 -4.27
N GLU A 104 8.83 -15.42 -5.38
CA GLU A 104 10.24 -15.01 -5.38
C GLU A 104 10.41 -13.50 -5.56
N ASP A 105 9.43 -12.80 -6.12
CA ASP A 105 9.55 -11.38 -6.49
C ASP A 105 8.45 -10.50 -5.87
N ASN A 106 7.69 -11.04 -4.91
CA ASN A 106 6.63 -10.32 -4.22
C ASN A 106 6.50 -10.79 -2.75
N PRO A 107 5.86 -9.99 -1.86
CA PRO A 107 5.41 -10.49 -0.57
C PRO A 107 4.50 -11.72 -0.72
N PRO A 108 4.48 -12.64 0.26
CA PRO A 108 3.57 -13.79 0.21
C PRO A 108 2.11 -13.34 0.25
N SER A 109 1.19 -14.19 -0.21
CA SER A 109 -0.26 -14.00 -0.03
C SER A 109 -0.84 -15.05 0.92
N VAL A 110 -1.98 -14.73 1.54
CA VAL A 110 -2.71 -15.67 2.41
C VAL A 110 -3.39 -16.73 1.54
N ARG A 111 -3.21 -18.01 1.91
CA ARG A 111 -3.77 -19.17 1.24
C ARG A 111 -4.97 -19.77 1.95
N THR A 112 -4.97 -19.76 3.28
CA THR A 112 -6.02 -20.37 4.11
C THR A 112 -6.52 -19.42 5.18
N HIS A 113 -7.75 -19.63 5.60
CA HIS A 113 -8.46 -18.80 6.57
C HIS A 113 -8.89 -19.68 7.76
N PRO A 114 -8.24 -19.58 8.94
CA PRO A 114 -8.46 -20.51 10.04
C PRO A 114 -9.89 -20.54 10.59
N PHE A 115 -10.69 -19.49 10.36
CA PHE A 115 -12.07 -19.37 10.80
C PHE A 115 -13.07 -19.42 9.64
N GLU A 116 -12.70 -19.92 8.46
CA GLU A 116 -13.56 -19.95 7.27
C GLU A 116 -14.86 -20.74 7.49
N ASP A 117 -14.74 -21.93 8.08
CA ASP A 117 -15.86 -22.86 8.25
C ASP A 117 -16.64 -22.66 9.56
N GLU A 118 -16.07 -21.95 10.54
CA GLU A 118 -16.69 -21.74 11.85
C GLU A 118 -16.31 -20.40 12.51
N MET A 119 -17.29 -19.78 13.17
CA MET A 119 -17.05 -18.60 14.01
C MET A 119 -16.40 -18.99 15.33
N VAL A 120 -15.14 -18.61 15.50
CA VAL A 120 -14.40 -18.78 16.75
C VAL A 120 -14.61 -17.57 17.64
N ASP A 121 -14.90 -17.76 18.94
CA ASP A 121 -14.99 -16.66 19.92
C ASP A 121 -13.63 -15.94 20.02
N PRO A 122 -13.53 -14.67 19.54
CA PRO A 122 -12.25 -13.95 19.51
C PRO A 122 -11.61 -13.78 20.89
N LYS A 123 -12.39 -13.81 21.97
CA LYS A 123 -11.89 -13.67 23.36
C LYS A 123 -11.06 -14.86 23.82
N THR A 124 -11.15 -15.99 23.11
CA THR A 124 -10.39 -17.21 23.43
C THR A 124 -9.04 -17.27 22.73
N LEU A 125 -8.81 -16.39 21.74
CA LEU A 125 -7.62 -16.39 20.92
C LEU A 125 -6.42 -15.77 21.68
N PRO A 126 -5.22 -16.36 21.57
CA PRO A 126 -4.03 -15.76 22.14
C PRO A 126 -3.62 -14.51 21.33
N LEU A 127 -2.95 -13.56 21.99
CA LEU A 127 -2.25 -12.48 21.29
C LEU A 127 -0.84 -12.93 20.91
N PRO A 128 -0.28 -12.47 19.77
CA PRO A 128 1.10 -12.76 19.39
C PRO A 128 2.11 -12.37 20.47
N GLN A 129 3.11 -13.23 20.67
CA GLN A 129 4.25 -12.98 21.54
C GLN A 129 5.45 -12.52 20.71
N GLU A 130 6.38 -11.78 21.33
CA GLU A 130 7.62 -11.31 20.69
C GLU A 130 8.45 -12.46 20.07
N THR A 131 8.28 -13.69 20.55
CA THR A 131 8.99 -14.89 20.10
C THR A 131 8.31 -15.64 18.95
N ASP A 132 7.12 -15.22 18.54
CA ASP A 132 6.31 -15.96 17.57
C ASP A 132 6.71 -15.68 16.13
N GLY A 133 6.65 -16.71 15.29
CA GLY A 133 6.86 -16.63 13.84
C GLY A 133 8.12 -15.86 13.45
N ARG A 134 7.94 -14.85 12.60
CA ARG A 134 9.02 -14.00 12.08
C ARG A 134 9.30 -12.75 12.92
N ILE A 135 8.56 -12.51 14.01
CA ILE A 135 8.75 -11.31 14.86
C ILE A 135 10.20 -11.15 15.35
N PRO A 136 10.89 -12.19 15.86
CA PRO A 136 12.27 -12.06 16.32
C PRO A 136 13.24 -11.53 15.24
N MET A 137 13.06 -11.97 13.99
CA MET A 137 13.84 -11.50 12.85
C MET A 137 13.57 -10.02 12.59
N VAL A 138 12.29 -9.63 12.53
CA VAL A 138 11.89 -8.23 12.29
C VAL A 138 12.49 -7.31 13.35
N LEU A 139 12.38 -7.69 14.63
CA LEU A 139 12.88 -6.87 15.73
C LEU A 139 14.41 -6.80 15.78
N ASP A 140 15.14 -7.86 15.39
CA ASP A 140 16.59 -7.80 15.22
C ASP A 140 16.97 -6.73 14.19
N VAL A 141 16.36 -6.79 13.00
CA VAL A 141 16.67 -5.85 11.92
C VAL A 141 16.25 -4.43 12.26
N MET A 142 15.09 -4.23 12.91
CA MET A 142 14.66 -2.92 13.40
C MET A 142 15.70 -2.29 14.34
N ARG A 143 16.21 -3.04 15.32
CA ARG A 143 17.22 -2.55 16.27
C ARG A 143 18.55 -2.24 15.58
N ARG A 144 18.97 -3.07 14.62
CA ARG A 144 20.18 -2.84 13.81
C ARG A 144 20.05 -1.59 12.95
N MET A 145 18.92 -1.40 12.28
CA MET A 145 18.65 -0.21 11.47
C MET A 145 18.53 1.04 12.33
N LYS A 146 17.89 0.95 13.51
CA LYS A 146 17.85 2.06 14.47
C LYS A 146 19.23 2.54 14.86
N THR A 147 20.14 1.60 15.12
CA THR A 147 21.54 1.92 15.45
C THR A 147 22.30 2.51 14.26
N ALA A 148 22.02 2.05 13.04
CA ALA A 148 22.77 2.43 11.85
C ALA A 148 22.38 3.81 11.28
N VAL A 149 21.08 4.12 11.25
CA VAL A 149 20.52 5.30 10.53
C VAL A 149 19.38 6.00 11.29
N GLY A 150 19.07 5.57 12.51
CA GLY A 150 17.92 6.10 13.25
C GLY A 150 18.06 7.51 13.80
N ASP A 151 19.27 8.08 13.71
CA ASP A 151 19.57 9.47 14.08
C ASP A 151 19.16 10.44 12.96
N ASP A 152 19.20 10.00 11.69
CA ASP A 152 18.93 10.86 10.53
C ASP A 152 17.73 10.46 9.67
N THR A 153 17.22 9.24 9.83
CA THR A 153 16.04 8.72 9.14
C THR A 153 14.99 8.25 10.14
N ALA A 154 13.72 8.63 9.95
CA ALA A 154 12.60 8.11 10.74
C ALA A 154 12.27 6.67 10.30
N LEU A 155 12.20 5.73 11.24
CA LEU A 155 11.96 4.32 10.90
C LEU A 155 10.51 3.92 11.16
N TYR A 156 9.90 3.23 10.18
CA TYR A 156 8.50 2.79 10.24
C TYR A 156 8.41 1.31 10.61
N GLY A 157 7.56 1.02 11.59
CA GLY A 157 7.00 -0.32 11.80
C GLY A 157 5.63 -0.41 11.14
N LEU A 158 5.40 -1.43 10.31
CA LEU A 158 4.13 -1.63 9.61
C LEU A 158 3.43 -2.87 10.18
N THR A 159 2.12 -2.77 10.38
CA THR A 159 1.27 -3.90 10.78
C THR A 159 0.10 -4.05 9.82
N CYS A 160 -0.32 -5.29 9.55
CA CYS A 160 -1.57 -5.55 8.86
C CYS A 160 -2.74 -4.96 9.66
N GLY A 161 -3.52 -4.06 9.06
CA GLY A 161 -4.63 -3.41 9.73
C GLY A 161 -5.74 -4.39 10.15
N PRO A 162 -6.57 -3.99 11.12
CA PRO A 162 -7.51 -4.89 11.77
C PRO A 162 -8.59 -5.43 10.83
N LEU A 163 -9.01 -4.68 9.82
CA LEU A 163 -10.04 -5.14 8.87
C LEU A 163 -9.47 -6.19 7.92
N THR A 164 -8.29 -5.94 7.36
CA THR A 164 -7.59 -6.92 6.51
C THR A 164 -7.21 -8.16 7.31
N LEU A 165 -6.75 -8.01 8.56
CA LEU A 165 -6.43 -9.14 9.42
C LEU A 165 -7.67 -9.98 9.74
N ALA A 166 -8.79 -9.35 10.13
CA ALA A 166 -10.05 -10.05 10.39
C ALA A 166 -10.54 -10.82 9.15
N SER A 167 -10.45 -10.20 7.97
CA SER A 167 -10.80 -10.85 6.70
C SER A 167 -9.84 -11.98 6.34
N HIS A 168 -8.56 -11.88 6.69
CA HIS A 168 -7.62 -13.00 6.55
C HIS A 168 -7.92 -14.16 7.49
N LEU A 169 -8.48 -13.91 8.67
CA LEU A 169 -8.82 -14.99 9.60
C LEU A 169 -10.13 -15.67 9.20
N ARG A 170 -11.15 -14.88 8.84
CA ARG A 170 -12.51 -15.35 8.55
C ARG A 170 -12.75 -15.73 7.08
N GLY A 171 -11.92 -15.25 6.17
CA GLY A 171 -12.08 -15.48 4.73
C GLY A 171 -13.20 -14.62 4.13
N SER A 172 -13.76 -15.07 3.00
CA SER A 172 -14.80 -14.32 2.27
C SER A 172 -16.09 -14.10 3.06
N GLU A 173 -16.38 -14.98 4.03
CA GLU A 173 -17.57 -14.88 4.88
C GLU A 173 -17.60 -13.61 5.73
N PHE A 174 -16.44 -12.99 6.00
CA PHE A 174 -16.35 -11.76 6.79
C PHE A 174 -17.28 -10.66 6.27
N PHE A 175 -17.35 -10.47 4.95
CA PHE A 175 -18.18 -9.43 4.35
C PHE A 175 -19.69 -9.70 4.49
N MET A 176 -20.08 -10.99 4.54
CA MET A 176 -21.46 -11.37 4.83
C MET A 176 -21.77 -11.17 6.31
N ASP A 177 -20.83 -11.55 7.18
CA ASP A 177 -20.95 -11.40 8.64
C ASP A 177 -21.08 -9.93 9.06
N MET A 178 -20.53 -8.97 8.29
CA MET A 178 -20.75 -7.53 8.52
C MET A 178 -22.23 -7.13 8.51
N ILE A 179 -23.08 -7.91 7.82
CA ILE A 179 -24.51 -7.68 7.72
C ILE A 179 -25.27 -8.63 8.65
N GLU A 180 -24.92 -9.91 8.64
CA GLU A 180 -25.70 -10.96 9.30
C GLU A 180 -25.33 -11.10 10.79
N GLU A 181 -24.07 -10.88 11.14
CA GLU A 181 -23.50 -11.14 12.47
C GLU A 181 -22.59 -9.98 12.96
N PRO A 182 -23.12 -8.74 13.05
CA PRO A 182 -22.31 -7.55 13.35
C PRO A 182 -21.63 -7.63 14.72
N GLU A 183 -22.25 -8.25 15.72
CA GLU A 183 -21.65 -8.44 17.05
C GLU A 183 -20.39 -9.31 17.00
N TYR A 184 -20.37 -10.32 16.12
CA TYR A 184 -19.18 -11.15 15.90
C TYR A 184 -18.08 -10.35 15.21
N VAL A 185 -18.42 -9.56 14.19
CA VAL A 185 -17.47 -8.70 13.48
C VAL A 185 -16.85 -7.67 14.43
N GLU A 186 -17.64 -7.00 15.27
CA GLU A 186 -17.11 -6.07 16.28
C GLU A 186 -16.11 -6.76 17.21
N ALA A 187 -16.43 -7.97 17.69
CA ALA A 187 -15.54 -8.72 18.57
C ALA A 187 -14.25 -9.15 17.86
N LEU A 188 -14.33 -9.56 16.59
CA LEU A 188 -13.17 -9.96 15.80
C LEU A 188 -12.28 -8.76 15.46
N MET A 189 -12.88 -7.62 15.11
CA MET A 189 -12.18 -6.35 14.89
C MET A 189 -11.48 -5.86 16.16
N ASP A 190 -12.13 -5.95 17.32
CA ASP A 190 -11.55 -5.56 18.62
C ASP A 190 -10.34 -6.43 19.00
N TYR A 191 -10.43 -7.75 18.73
CA TYR A 191 -9.30 -8.66 18.89
C TYR A 191 -8.14 -8.33 17.93
N CYS A 192 -8.44 -8.07 16.65
CA CYS A 192 -7.40 -7.68 15.69
C CYS A 192 -6.74 -6.34 16.10
N ALA A 193 -7.49 -5.40 16.66
CA ALA A 193 -6.92 -4.18 17.24
C ALA A 193 -5.99 -4.45 18.43
N ASP A 194 -6.30 -5.42 19.29
CA ASP A 194 -5.38 -5.85 20.36
C ASP A 194 -4.11 -6.49 19.81
N VAL A 195 -4.20 -7.23 18.70
CA VAL A 195 -3.02 -7.75 17.97
C VAL A 195 -2.18 -6.59 17.44
N ASN A 196 -2.78 -5.61 16.76
CA ASN A 196 -2.08 -4.42 16.27
C ASN A 196 -1.39 -3.64 17.40
N ILE A 197 -2.05 -3.49 18.55
CA ILE A 197 -1.49 -2.83 19.73
C ILE A 197 -0.25 -3.57 20.24
N LYS A 198 -0.28 -4.91 20.29
CA LYS A 198 0.89 -5.72 20.68
C LYS A 198 2.06 -5.55 19.72
N MET A 199 1.79 -5.61 18.42
CA MET A 199 2.80 -5.41 17.40
C MET A 199 3.38 -3.99 17.45
N ALA A 200 2.54 -2.97 17.63
CA ALA A 200 2.97 -1.59 17.82
C ALA A 200 3.87 -1.44 19.05
N ASP A 201 3.52 -2.06 20.18
CA ASP A 201 4.37 -2.04 21.38
C ASP A 201 5.77 -2.61 21.09
N TYR A 202 5.85 -3.77 20.43
CA TYR A 202 7.13 -4.41 20.08
C TYR A 202 7.98 -3.54 19.13
N TYR A 203 7.35 -2.94 18.12
CA TYR A 203 8.05 -2.09 17.15
C TYR A 203 8.53 -0.78 17.77
N LEU A 204 7.72 -0.16 18.63
CA LEU A 204 8.12 1.02 19.39
C LEU A 204 9.26 0.71 20.36
N ASP A 205 9.23 -0.43 21.04
CA ASP A 205 10.31 -0.87 21.95
C ASP A 205 11.61 -1.21 21.19
N ALA A 206 11.51 -1.65 19.94
CA ALA A 206 12.66 -1.81 19.02
C ALA A 206 13.17 -0.48 18.45
N GLY A 207 12.45 0.62 18.68
CA GLY A 207 12.85 1.99 18.36
C GLY A 207 12.24 2.56 17.09
N MET A 208 11.18 1.98 16.53
CA MET A 208 10.47 2.61 15.40
C MET A 208 9.85 3.94 15.83
N ASP A 209 9.90 4.92 14.94
CA ASP A 209 9.44 6.29 15.19
C ASP A 209 7.98 6.49 14.73
N VAL A 210 7.54 5.74 13.72
CA VAL A 210 6.18 5.77 13.15
C VAL A 210 5.62 4.36 13.10
N ILE A 211 4.36 4.19 13.51
CA ILE A 211 3.62 2.93 13.34
C ILE A 211 2.56 3.12 12.26
N ALA A 212 2.69 2.34 11.18
CA ALA A 212 1.78 2.38 10.06
C ALA A 212 0.82 1.20 10.09
N ILE A 213 -0.48 1.49 10.12
CA ILE A 213 -1.57 0.52 10.04
C ILE A 213 -1.96 0.43 8.57
N VAL A 214 -1.59 -0.68 7.91
CA VAL A 214 -1.81 -0.87 6.48
C VAL A 214 -3.01 -1.76 6.25
N ASP A 215 -4.09 -1.20 5.72
CA ASP A 215 -5.37 -1.90 5.64
C ASP A 215 -6.03 -1.74 4.24
N PRO A 216 -5.60 -2.53 3.24
CA PRO A 216 -6.11 -2.40 1.87
C PRO A 216 -7.62 -2.60 1.74
N LEU A 217 -8.25 -3.39 2.61
CA LEU A 217 -9.69 -3.67 2.54
C LEU A 217 -10.57 -2.50 2.98
N VAL A 218 -9.99 -1.44 3.57
CA VAL A 218 -10.73 -0.21 3.88
C VAL A 218 -11.31 0.41 2.61
N SER A 219 -10.60 0.33 1.47
CA SER A 219 -11.09 0.82 0.18
C SER A 219 -12.28 0.00 -0.38
N GLN A 220 -12.56 -1.18 0.18
CA GLN A 220 -13.57 -2.13 -0.30
C GLN A 220 -14.88 -2.09 0.49
N VAL A 221 -14.96 -1.30 1.57
CA VAL A 221 -16.15 -1.15 2.40
C VAL A 221 -16.79 0.24 2.24
N SER A 222 -18.11 0.32 2.46
CA SER A 222 -18.82 1.58 2.41
C SER A 222 -18.41 2.49 3.59
N PRO A 223 -18.40 3.83 3.43
CA PRO A 223 -18.10 4.75 4.54
C PRO A 223 -19.02 4.56 5.75
N SER A 224 -20.32 4.29 5.54
CA SER A 224 -21.26 4.03 6.63
C SER A 224 -20.92 2.75 7.41
N SER A 225 -20.59 1.65 6.71
CA SER A 225 -20.14 0.42 7.37
C SER A 225 -18.83 0.64 8.13
N PHE A 226 -17.93 1.46 7.59
CA PHE A 226 -16.69 1.81 8.26
C PHE A 226 -16.95 2.57 9.56
N GLU A 227 -17.76 3.63 9.52
CA GLU A 227 -18.11 4.45 10.69
C GLU A 227 -18.78 3.62 11.79
N GLU A 228 -19.76 2.81 11.43
CA GLU A 228 -20.59 2.07 12.38
C GLU A 228 -19.86 0.88 13.01
N LEU A 229 -19.12 0.11 12.21
CA LEU A 229 -18.64 -1.22 12.60
C LEU A 229 -17.12 -1.30 12.79
N LEU A 230 -16.34 -0.49 12.06
CA LEU A 230 -14.90 -0.70 11.90
C LEU A 230 -14.05 0.38 12.57
N ALA A 231 -14.50 1.64 12.53
CA ALA A 231 -13.82 2.80 13.08
C ALA A 231 -13.40 2.65 14.56
N PRO A 232 -14.20 2.02 15.45
CA PRO A 232 -13.81 1.84 16.85
C PRO A 232 -12.46 1.12 17.03
N ALA A 233 -12.17 0.11 16.20
CA ALA A 233 -10.92 -0.64 16.24
C ALA A 233 -9.72 0.24 15.83
N PHE A 234 -9.86 1.03 14.76
CA PHE A 234 -8.82 1.96 14.33
C PHE A 234 -8.56 3.06 15.36
N ILE A 235 -9.61 3.67 15.92
CA ILE A 235 -9.50 4.68 16.99
C ILE A 235 -8.74 4.11 18.19
N LYS A 236 -9.08 2.88 18.62
CA LYS A 236 -8.40 2.18 19.72
C LYS A 236 -6.89 2.05 19.46
N ILE A 237 -6.49 1.69 18.25
CA ILE A 237 -5.08 1.54 17.84
C ILE A 237 -4.37 2.91 17.82
N PHE A 238 -4.93 3.91 17.14
CA PHE A 238 -4.29 5.22 17.00
C PHE A 238 -4.19 5.96 18.34
N ASP A 239 -5.19 5.84 19.21
CA ASP A 239 -5.13 6.37 20.57
C ASP A 239 -4.03 5.70 21.41
N HIS A 240 -3.81 4.39 21.23
CA HIS A 240 -2.72 3.68 21.90
C HIS A 240 -1.35 4.16 21.44
N ILE A 241 -1.13 4.29 20.14
CA ILE A 241 0.12 4.81 19.55
C ILE A 241 0.40 6.23 20.07
N ARG A 242 -0.63 7.09 20.11
CA ARG A 242 -0.53 8.45 20.66
C ARG A 242 -0.18 8.45 22.15
N LYS A 243 -0.78 7.55 22.96
CA LYS A 243 -0.46 7.39 24.40
C LYS A 243 0.98 6.94 24.62
N ARG A 244 1.57 6.22 23.67
CA ARG A 244 3.00 5.85 23.64
C ARG A 244 3.91 7.01 23.21
N ASN A 245 3.37 8.21 22.95
CA ASN A 245 4.06 9.38 22.40
C ASN A 245 4.72 9.12 21.04
N ALA A 246 4.12 8.24 20.25
CA ALA A 246 4.56 7.91 18.89
C ALA A 246 3.56 8.45 17.86
N VAL A 247 3.98 8.38 16.60
CA VAL A 247 3.21 8.87 15.45
C VAL A 247 2.59 7.69 14.71
N SER A 248 1.37 7.86 14.24
CA SER A 248 0.59 6.89 13.50
C SER A 248 0.44 7.26 12.03
N SER A 249 0.38 6.25 11.16
CA SER A 249 0.06 6.43 9.74
C SER A 249 -1.00 5.43 9.33
N PHE A 250 -2.14 5.90 8.82
CA PHE A 250 -3.15 5.05 8.22
C PHE A 250 -2.83 4.87 6.73
N PHE A 251 -2.41 3.68 6.34
CA PHE A 251 -2.06 3.37 4.95
C PHE A 251 -3.19 2.56 4.32
N VAL A 252 -3.75 3.03 3.21
CA VAL A 252 -4.77 2.28 2.47
C VAL A 252 -4.38 2.13 1.00
N CYS A 253 -4.37 0.87 0.54
CA CYS A 253 -4.18 0.53 -0.85
C CYS A 253 -5.52 0.56 -1.61
N GLY A 254 -5.46 0.77 -2.92
CA GLY A 254 -6.65 0.89 -3.78
C GLY A 254 -7.35 2.25 -3.66
N ASN A 255 -8.51 2.38 -4.30
CA ASN A 255 -9.22 3.66 -4.35
C ASN A 255 -9.99 3.95 -3.05
N ALA A 256 -9.33 4.63 -2.11
CA ALA A 256 -9.91 5.07 -0.84
C ALA A 256 -10.61 6.45 -0.88
N THR A 257 -10.90 6.98 -2.09
CA THR A 257 -11.42 8.36 -2.24
C THR A 257 -12.68 8.61 -1.40
N MET A 258 -13.59 7.63 -1.32
CA MET A 258 -14.85 7.76 -0.58
C MET A 258 -14.64 7.63 0.94
N GLN A 259 -13.54 7.01 1.36
CA GLN A 259 -13.23 6.70 2.75
C GLN A 259 -12.36 7.78 3.41
N MET A 260 -11.82 8.73 2.64
CA MET A 260 -10.92 9.76 3.17
C MET A 260 -11.45 10.46 4.41
N GLN A 261 -12.74 10.85 4.42
CA GLN A 261 -13.32 11.54 5.57
C GLN A 261 -13.38 10.65 6.81
N VAL A 262 -13.92 9.44 6.67
CA VAL A 262 -14.10 8.51 7.80
C VAL A 262 -12.77 8.01 8.35
N MET A 263 -11.74 7.91 7.48
CA MET A 263 -10.38 7.64 7.90
C MET A 263 -9.81 8.80 8.74
N CYS A 264 -10.02 10.06 8.33
CA CYS A 264 -9.61 11.21 9.13
C CYS A 264 -10.26 11.22 10.53
N GLU A 265 -11.53 10.81 10.62
CA GLU A 265 -12.29 10.75 11.87
C GLU A 265 -11.77 9.68 12.86
N THR A 266 -10.90 8.77 12.41
CA THR A 266 -10.17 7.86 13.31
C THR A 266 -8.93 8.48 13.96
N HIS A 267 -8.61 9.72 13.60
CA HIS A 267 -7.52 10.55 14.15
C HIS A 267 -6.09 9.98 14.00
N PRO A 268 -5.67 9.45 12.82
CA PRO A 268 -4.26 9.20 12.56
C PRO A 268 -3.50 10.51 12.38
N ASP A 269 -2.17 10.48 12.54
CA ASP A 269 -1.32 11.66 12.26
C ASP A 269 -1.06 11.83 10.75
N ASN A 270 -1.16 10.75 9.98
CA ASN A 270 -1.01 10.74 8.54
C ASN A 270 -1.92 9.73 7.85
N ILE A 271 -2.34 10.04 6.63
CA ILE A 271 -2.99 9.10 5.71
C ILE A 271 -2.11 8.91 4.47
N SER A 272 -1.66 7.68 4.21
CA SER A 272 -0.94 7.34 2.97
C SER A 272 -1.89 6.66 1.99
N VAL A 273 -1.93 7.13 0.74
CA VAL A 273 -2.90 6.68 -0.26
C VAL A 273 -2.24 6.16 -1.53
N ASP A 274 -2.93 5.21 -2.16
CA ASP A 274 -2.56 4.58 -3.42
C ASP A 274 -2.76 5.47 -4.66
N GLU A 275 -2.10 5.11 -5.77
CA GLU A 275 -2.14 5.81 -7.07
C GLU A 275 -3.57 5.99 -7.64
N ASN A 276 -4.54 5.20 -7.18
CA ASN A 276 -5.94 5.31 -7.60
C ASN A 276 -6.71 6.46 -6.92
N VAL A 277 -6.11 7.15 -5.94
CA VAL A 277 -6.70 8.30 -5.25
C VAL A 277 -6.22 9.61 -5.90
N ASP A 278 -7.13 10.55 -6.15
CA ASP A 278 -6.70 11.91 -6.52
C ASP A 278 -6.14 12.62 -5.29
N LEU A 279 -4.81 12.71 -5.20
CA LEU A 279 -4.13 13.27 -4.04
C LEU A 279 -4.51 14.73 -3.76
N ILE A 280 -4.87 15.51 -4.79
CA ILE A 280 -5.23 16.92 -4.62
C ILE A 280 -6.61 17.02 -3.96
N GLU A 281 -7.58 16.23 -4.42
CA GLU A 281 -8.91 16.21 -3.82
C GLU A 281 -8.88 15.57 -2.42
N ALA A 282 -8.11 14.50 -2.24
CA ALA A 282 -7.93 13.86 -0.94
C ALA A 282 -7.28 14.81 0.08
N LYS A 283 -6.29 15.60 -0.33
CA LYS A 283 -5.65 16.60 0.54
C LYS A 283 -6.64 17.65 1.04
N LYS A 284 -7.59 18.10 0.21
CA LYS A 284 -8.63 19.04 0.67
C LYS A 284 -9.47 18.46 1.82
N VAL A 285 -9.62 17.13 1.88
CA VAL A 285 -10.28 16.45 2.99
C VAL A 285 -9.36 16.41 4.20
N THR A 286 -8.11 15.93 4.07
CA THR A 286 -7.18 15.83 5.21
C THR A 286 -6.87 17.19 5.84
N ASP A 287 -6.82 18.26 5.06
CA ASP A 287 -6.60 19.64 5.53
C ASP A 287 -7.70 20.13 6.48
N GLN A 288 -8.95 19.66 6.30
CA GLN A 288 -10.06 20.00 7.20
C GLN A 288 -9.88 19.41 8.60
N TYR A 289 -9.11 18.33 8.71
CA TYR A 289 -8.82 17.62 9.95
C TYR A 289 -7.39 17.89 10.46
N ASN A 290 -6.61 18.69 9.72
CA ASN A 290 -5.19 18.92 9.97
C ASN A 290 -4.39 17.60 10.07
N ILE A 291 -4.57 16.72 9.09
CA ILE A 291 -3.89 15.42 8.98
C ILE A 291 -2.90 15.47 7.83
N ALA A 292 -1.71 14.89 8.01
CA ALA A 292 -0.73 14.76 6.93
C ALA A 292 -1.19 13.76 5.87
N ILE A 293 -0.82 13.98 4.60
CA ILE A 293 -1.13 13.07 3.50
C ILE A 293 0.14 12.64 2.77
N GLY A 294 0.24 11.34 2.50
CA GLY A 294 1.36 10.71 1.81
C GLY A 294 0.95 10.05 0.50
N GLY A 295 1.79 10.20 -0.52
CA GLY A 295 1.65 9.49 -1.80
C GLY A 295 1.85 10.40 -3.00
N ASN A 296 1.43 10.01 -4.19
CA ASN A 296 1.05 8.64 -4.55
C ASN A 296 1.62 8.30 -5.94
N ILE A 297 2.94 8.42 -6.10
CA ILE A 297 3.62 8.20 -7.39
C ILE A 297 3.20 6.84 -7.98
N PRO A 298 2.72 6.80 -9.23
CA PRO A 298 2.24 5.58 -9.85
C PRO A 298 3.32 4.51 -9.94
N LEU A 299 3.03 3.33 -9.41
CA LEU A 299 4.00 2.25 -9.27
C LEU A 299 4.34 1.61 -10.61
N THR A 300 3.30 1.24 -11.37
CA THR A 300 3.48 0.48 -12.59
C THR A 300 3.87 1.39 -13.75
N THR A 301 3.07 2.42 -14.04
CA THR A 301 3.22 3.22 -15.26
C THR A 301 4.36 4.22 -15.18
N THR A 302 4.62 4.79 -13.99
CA THR A 302 5.67 5.78 -13.80
C THR A 302 6.95 5.15 -13.27
N MET A 303 6.90 4.39 -12.17
CA MET A 303 8.12 3.87 -11.55
C MET A 303 8.69 2.62 -12.26
N LEU A 304 7.87 1.61 -12.55
CA LEU A 304 8.34 0.34 -13.12
C LEU A 304 8.59 0.42 -14.63
N PHE A 305 7.61 0.86 -15.41
CA PHE A 305 7.69 0.90 -16.87
C PHE A 305 8.03 2.28 -17.44
N GLY A 306 7.98 3.33 -16.62
CA GLY A 306 8.46 4.66 -17.01
C GLY A 306 9.98 4.78 -16.98
N ASN A 307 10.45 6.00 -17.18
CA ASN A 307 11.86 6.35 -17.10
C ASN A 307 12.09 7.50 -16.10
N GLN A 308 13.35 7.92 -15.96
CA GLN A 308 13.74 8.99 -15.03
C GLN A 308 12.97 10.29 -15.26
N ASN A 309 12.70 10.68 -16.51
CA ASN A 309 11.95 11.89 -16.83
C ASN A 309 10.47 11.76 -16.46
N ASP A 310 9.86 10.59 -16.62
CA ASP A 310 8.46 10.36 -16.20
C ASP A 310 8.32 10.53 -14.69
N ASN A 311 9.28 10.01 -13.91
CA ASN A 311 9.32 10.12 -12.45
C ASN A 311 9.54 11.57 -12.00
N MET A 312 10.52 12.28 -12.59
CA MET A 312 10.74 13.70 -12.30
C MET A 312 9.51 14.53 -12.66
N LYS A 313 8.93 14.29 -13.83
CA LYS A 313 7.75 15.01 -14.33
C LYS A 313 6.56 14.84 -13.42
N TYR A 314 6.25 13.60 -13.00
CA TYR A 314 5.14 13.36 -12.10
C TYR A 314 5.30 14.14 -10.78
N VAL A 315 6.48 14.08 -10.16
CA VAL A 315 6.75 14.79 -8.89
C VAL A 315 6.63 16.31 -9.09
N VAL A 316 7.26 16.87 -10.13
CA VAL A 316 7.22 18.31 -10.41
C VAL A 316 5.79 18.78 -10.66
N ASP A 317 5.04 18.08 -11.51
CA ASP A 317 3.65 18.42 -11.84
C ASP A 317 2.74 18.33 -10.60
N LEU A 318 2.96 17.33 -9.73
CA LEU A 318 2.22 17.21 -8.47
C LEU A 318 2.50 18.42 -7.56
N LEU A 319 3.79 18.72 -7.32
CA LEU A 319 4.23 19.80 -6.43
C LEU A 319 3.80 21.21 -6.90
N ASP A 320 3.48 21.39 -8.17
CA ASP A 320 2.92 22.65 -8.70
C ASP A 320 1.43 22.84 -8.42
N ARG A 321 0.71 21.74 -8.22
CA ARG A 321 -0.76 21.75 -8.10
C ARG A 321 -1.25 21.52 -6.68
N ILE A 322 -0.40 21.02 -5.80
CA ILE A 322 -0.74 20.67 -4.41
C ILE A 322 -0.08 21.66 -3.44
N THR A 323 -0.76 21.98 -2.33
CA THR A 323 -0.11 22.73 -1.26
C THR A 323 0.87 21.82 -0.51
N LYS A 324 1.94 22.41 0.05
CA LYS A 324 3.12 21.67 0.52
C LYS A 324 3.11 21.40 2.03
N ASP A 325 2.25 22.09 2.76
CA ASP A 325 1.97 21.80 4.17
C ASP A 325 1.42 20.38 4.32
N ASN A 326 1.78 19.69 5.41
CA ASN A 326 1.20 18.37 5.72
C ASN A 326 1.31 17.36 4.56
N LEU A 327 2.36 17.45 3.74
CA LEU A 327 2.55 16.62 2.54
C LEU A 327 3.80 15.78 2.65
N ILE A 328 3.69 14.50 2.31
CA ILE A 328 4.79 13.56 2.16
C ILE A 328 4.77 13.00 0.74
N ILE A 329 5.89 13.08 0.02
CA ILE A 329 5.99 12.43 -1.29
C ILE A 329 6.45 10.99 -1.09
N SER A 330 5.71 10.06 -1.68
CA SER A 330 6.00 8.63 -1.64
C SER A 330 5.36 7.91 -2.83
N PRO A 331 5.80 6.68 -3.15
CA PRO A 331 5.06 5.79 -4.04
C PRO A 331 3.64 5.52 -3.52
N GLY A 332 2.70 5.15 -4.39
CA GLY A 332 1.33 4.84 -3.98
C GLY A 332 1.18 3.62 -3.05
N CYS A 333 2.09 2.65 -3.13
CA CYS A 333 2.08 1.45 -2.28
C CYS A 333 3.52 0.90 -2.13
N ASP A 334 3.65 -0.34 -1.67
CA ASP A 334 4.90 -1.09 -1.74
C ASP A 334 5.42 -1.13 -3.19
N MET A 335 6.71 -0.83 -3.34
CA MET A 335 7.36 -0.74 -4.64
C MET A 335 7.50 -2.14 -5.28
N PRO A 336 7.02 -2.33 -6.53
CA PRO A 336 7.30 -3.53 -7.30
C PRO A 336 8.80 -3.88 -7.30
N TYR A 337 9.09 -5.17 -7.09
CA TYR A 337 10.46 -5.68 -6.91
C TYR A 337 11.43 -5.21 -8.00
N ASN A 338 11.01 -5.20 -9.26
CA ASN A 338 11.85 -4.91 -10.43
C ASN A 338 11.94 -3.43 -10.84
N ILE A 339 11.51 -2.46 -10.01
CA ILE A 339 11.65 -1.04 -10.37
C ILE A 339 13.11 -0.70 -10.72
N PRO A 340 13.39 -0.08 -11.88
CA PRO A 340 14.72 0.44 -12.20
C PRO A 340 15.17 1.44 -11.14
N PRO A 341 16.32 1.24 -10.45
CA PRO A 341 16.72 2.09 -9.31
C PRO A 341 16.90 3.55 -9.69
N GLU A 342 17.29 3.83 -10.93
CA GLU A 342 17.39 5.18 -11.48
C GLU A 342 16.06 5.94 -11.46
N ASN A 343 14.92 5.27 -11.60
CA ASN A 343 13.60 5.90 -11.60
C ASN A 343 13.26 6.43 -10.20
N THR A 344 13.49 5.63 -9.16
CA THR A 344 13.34 6.05 -7.77
C THR A 344 14.33 7.15 -7.41
N ILE A 345 15.57 7.06 -7.87
CA ILE A 345 16.57 8.13 -7.72
C ILE A 345 16.08 9.43 -8.37
N ALA A 346 15.47 9.36 -9.55
CA ALA A 346 14.94 10.53 -10.24
C ALA A 346 13.77 11.17 -9.47
N ALA A 347 12.89 10.36 -8.86
CA ALA A 347 11.83 10.84 -7.99
C ALA A 347 12.37 11.62 -6.76
N ILE A 348 13.32 11.05 -6.00
CA ILE A 348 13.92 11.77 -4.85
C ILE A 348 14.67 13.02 -5.28
N GLN A 349 15.37 13.01 -6.42
CA GLN A 349 16.03 14.22 -6.93
C GLN A 349 15.01 15.31 -7.26
N ALA A 350 13.84 14.97 -7.82
CA ALA A 350 12.76 15.93 -8.05
C ALA A 350 12.12 16.46 -6.76
N VAL A 351 12.03 15.65 -5.70
CA VAL A 351 11.56 16.11 -4.39
C VAL A 351 12.54 17.10 -3.77
N LYS A 352 13.85 16.78 -3.74
CA LYS A 352 14.86 17.61 -3.09
C LYS A 352 15.29 18.82 -3.93
N HIS A 353 15.17 18.74 -5.26
CA HIS A 353 15.67 19.75 -6.20
C HIS A 353 14.64 20.05 -7.30
N THR A 354 13.41 20.40 -6.90
CA THR A 354 12.26 20.56 -7.81
C THR A 354 12.52 21.51 -8.98
N ASP A 355 13.12 22.67 -8.74
CA ASP A 355 13.38 23.66 -9.81
C ASP A 355 14.43 23.13 -10.82
N MET A 356 15.46 22.42 -10.36
CA MET A 356 16.43 21.81 -11.26
C MET A 356 15.80 20.67 -12.06
N ALA A 357 14.97 19.84 -11.42
CA ALA A 357 14.25 18.77 -12.10
C ALA A 357 13.29 19.33 -13.16
N ARG A 358 12.58 20.43 -12.86
CA ARG A 358 11.73 21.18 -13.79
C ARG A 358 12.51 21.64 -15.03
N ASP A 359 13.71 22.19 -14.85
CA ASP A 359 14.56 22.58 -15.97
C ASP A 359 15.01 21.37 -16.80
N MET A 360 15.34 20.26 -16.17
CA MET A 360 15.79 19.03 -16.84
C MET A 360 14.70 18.39 -17.72
N ILE A 361 13.44 18.46 -17.31
CA ILE A 361 12.30 17.92 -18.05
C ILE A 361 11.63 18.96 -18.97
N SER A 362 12.23 20.15 -19.13
CA SER A 362 11.62 21.21 -19.93
C SER A 362 11.47 20.76 -21.40
N GLY A 363 10.23 20.74 -21.88
CA GLY A 363 9.90 20.24 -23.22
C GLY A 363 9.85 18.71 -23.36
N TYR A 364 9.96 17.96 -22.27
CA TYR A 364 9.73 16.52 -22.27
C TYR A 364 8.23 16.21 -22.29
N GLU A 365 7.81 15.38 -23.24
CA GLU A 365 6.50 14.74 -23.28
C GLU A 365 6.70 13.25 -23.09
N ALA A 366 5.94 12.65 -22.17
CA ALA A 366 5.99 11.22 -21.92
C ALA A 366 5.61 10.45 -23.20
N ALA A 367 6.36 9.41 -23.52
CA ALA A 367 6.04 8.55 -24.65
C ALA A 367 4.72 7.82 -24.39
N ASP A 368 3.79 7.85 -25.35
CA ASP A 368 2.62 6.97 -25.30
C ASP A 368 3.06 5.55 -25.69
N ASP A 369 3.41 4.77 -24.68
CA ASP A 369 3.98 3.42 -24.83
C ASP A 369 2.89 2.34 -24.99
N THR A 370 1.75 2.69 -25.60
CA THR A 370 0.63 1.77 -25.81
C THR A 370 0.94 0.72 -26.87
N LEU A 371 1.12 -0.53 -26.44
CA LEU A 371 1.04 -1.69 -27.33
C LEU A 371 -0.34 -1.70 -28.00
N ASP A 372 -0.40 -1.98 -29.31
CA ASP A 372 -1.67 -2.08 -30.02
C ASP A 372 -2.37 -3.40 -29.68
N VAL A 373 -3.21 -3.39 -28.66
CA VAL A 373 -4.01 -4.53 -28.22
C VAL A 373 -5.35 -4.52 -28.95
N VAL A 374 -5.76 -5.64 -29.57
CA VAL A 374 -7.08 -5.74 -30.21
C VAL A 374 -8.12 -6.13 -29.16
N LEU A 375 -9.18 -5.31 -29.02
CA LEU A 375 -10.34 -5.65 -28.19
C LEU A 375 -11.27 -6.61 -28.96
N PRO A 376 -11.91 -7.58 -28.29
CA PRO A 376 -12.90 -8.43 -28.93
C PRO A 376 -14.13 -7.61 -29.35
N ASP A 377 -14.87 -8.10 -30.35
CA ASP A 377 -16.20 -7.58 -30.64
C ASP A 377 -17.18 -8.09 -29.58
N TYR A 378 -17.40 -7.27 -28.56
CA TYR A 378 -18.27 -7.57 -27.43
C TYR A 378 -19.72 -7.86 -27.85
N THR A 379 -20.17 -7.35 -29.00
CA THR A 379 -21.54 -7.57 -29.50
C THR A 379 -21.71 -8.91 -30.21
N ALA A 380 -20.61 -9.57 -30.58
CA ALA A 380 -20.59 -10.83 -31.31
C ALA A 380 -20.08 -12.02 -30.48
N LEU A 381 -19.97 -11.85 -29.15
CA LEU A 381 -19.55 -12.92 -28.24
C LEU A 381 -20.59 -14.04 -28.19
N LYS A 382 -20.12 -15.29 -28.16
CA LYS A 382 -20.99 -16.47 -28.06
C LYS A 382 -21.48 -16.76 -26.65
N LYS A 383 -20.78 -16.21 -25.66
CA LYS A 383 -21.04 -16.34 -24.23
C LYS A 383 -20.54 -15.08 -23.51
N PRO A 384 -21.07 -14.74 -22.33
CA PRO A 384 -20.57 -13.64 -21.53
C PRO A 384 -19.07 -13.75 -21.25
N MET A 385 -18.35 -12.65 -21.47
CA MET A 385 -16.95 -12.48 -21.10
C MET A 385 -16.87 -11.55 -19.89
N ILE A 386 -16.42 -12.09 -18.77
CA ILE A 386 -16.18 -11.39 -17.51
C ILE A 386 -14.69 -11.07 -17.47
N GLU A 387 -14.35 -9.79 -17.51
CA GLU A 387 -12.98 -9.30 -17.46
C GLU A 387 -12.72 -8.67 -16.09
N VAL A 388 -11.74 -9.21 -15.37
CA VAL A 388 -11.33 -8.71 -14.06
C VAL A 388 -10.00 -7.98 -14.23
N PHE A 389 -10.01 -6.66 -14.07
CA PHE A 389 -8.80 -5.86 -14.09
C PHE A 389 -8.28 -5.73 -12.67
N THR A 390 -7.05 -6.17 -12.42
CA THR A 390 -6.41 -6.21 -11.10
C THR A 390 -5.05 -5.55 -11.15
N LEU A 391 -4.47 -5.21 -10.00
CA LEU A 391 -3.02 -4.97 -9.93
C LEU A 391 -2.31 -6.31 -10.18
N ASP A 392 -2.50 -7.26 -9.26
CA ASP A 392 -2.23 -8.68 -9.41
C ASP A 392 -2.97 -9.44 -8.30
N ALA A 393 -3.92 -10.32 -8.63
CA ALA A 393 -4.67 -11.08 -7.62
C ALA A 393 -3.81 -12.07 -6.82
N ALA A 394 -2.59 -12.37 -7.27
CA ALA A 394 -1.68 -13.23 -6.53
C ALA A 394 -1.01 -12.52 -5.33
N THR A 395 -0.98 -11.19 -5.32
CA THR A 395 -0.18 -10.41 -4.36
C THR A 395 -0.96 -9.27 -3.69
N CYS A 396 -2.00 -8.74 -4.32
CA CYS A 396 -2.85 -7.69 -3.76
C CYS A 396 -4.14 -8.28 -3.18
N ALA A 397 -4.35 -8.14 -1.86
CA ALA A 397 -5.50 -8.71 -1.16
C ALA A 397 -6.86 -8.32 -1.78
N ALA A 398 -7.09 -7.03 -2.06
CA ALA A 398 -8.33 -6.58 -2.69
C ALA A 398 -8.52 -7.20 -4.10
N CYS A 399 -7.43 -7.40 -4.85
CA CYS A 399 -7.47 -8.05 -6.15
C CYS A 399 -7.76 -9.56 -6.01
N THR A 400 -7.20 -10.22 -5.00
CA THR A 400 -7.48 -11.62 -4.67
C THR A 400 -8.97 -11.83 -4.44
N TYR A 401 -9.59 -11.01 -3.58
CA TYR A 401 -11.02 -11.14 -3.30
C TYR A 401 -11.91 -10.75 -4.49
N MET A 402 -11.54 -9.73 -5.29
CA MET A 402 -12.28 -9.38 -6.50
C MET A 402 -12.26 -10.54 -7.53
N LEU A 403 -11.09 -11.15 -7.76
CA LEU A 403 -10.98 -12.27 -8.68
C LEU A 403 -11.74 -13.50 -8.14
N ALA A 404 -11.63 -13.78 -6.85
CA ALA A 404 -12.38 -14.86 -6.20
C ALA A 404 -13.90 -14.66 -6.37
N ALA A 405 -14.41 -13.45 -6.17
CA ALA A 405 -15.80 -13.12 -6.42
C ALA A 405 -16.20 -13.41 -7.88
N ALA A 406 -15.42 -12.94 -8.86
CA ALA A 406 -15.68 -13.19 -10.27
C ALA A 406 -15.68 -14.69 -10.64
N MET A 407 -14.80 -15.49 -10.01
CA MET A 407 -14.70 -16.93 -10.23
C MET A 407 -15.96 -17.70 -9.79
N LEU A 408 -16.77 -17.15 -8.87
CA LEU A 408 -18.06 -17.74 -8.50
C LEU A 408 -19.02 -17.86 -9.70
N ALA A 409 -18.89 -16.99 -10.72
CA ALA A 409 -19.65 -17.12 -11.96
C ALA A 409 -19.17 -18.33 -12.78
N LYS A 410 -17.87 -18.63 -12.77
CA LYS A 410 -17.31 -19.81 -13.42
C LYS A 410 -17.78 -21.10 -12.73
N ASP A 411 -17.88 -21.09 -11.41
CA ASP A 411 -18.38 -22.22 -10.63
C ASP A 411 -19.88 -22.49 -10.88
N GLU A 412 -20.69 -21.44 -11.02
CA GLU A 412 -22.13 -21.54 -11.26
C GLU A 412 -22.47 -21.92 -12.71
N PHE A 413 -21.80 -21.31 -13.69
CA PHE A 413 -22.17 -21.42 -15.12
C PHE A 413 -21.19 -22.26 -15.95
N GLY A 414 -20.06 -22.71 -15.39
CA GLY A 414 -19.10 -23.57 -16.07
C GLY A 414 -18.59 -22.96 -17.38
N ASP A 415 -18.73 -23.70 -18.49
CA ASP A 415 -18.25 -23.27 -19.80
C ASP A 415 -19.13 -22.25 -20.52
N ASP A 416 -20.31 -21.92 -19.96
CA ASP A 416 -21.22 -20.93 -20.50
C ASP A 416 -20.77 -19.48 -20.23
N VAL A 417 -19.66 -19.29 -19.49
CA VAL A 417 -19.00 -17.99 -19.29
C VAL A 417 -17.49 -18.10 -19.46
N ASP A 418 -16.87 -16.98 -19.85
CA ASP A 418 -15.42 -16.79 -19.79
C ASP A 418 -15.10 -15.80 -18.67
N VAL A 419 -14.11 -16.15 -17.83
CA VAL A 419 -13.55 -15.26 -16.80
C VAL A 419 -12.07 -15.12 -17.09
N VAL A 420 -11.59 -13.89 -17.24
CA VAL A 420 -10.18 -13.59 -17.52
C VAL A 420 -9.72 -12.47 -16.60
N GLU A 421 -8.57 -12.68 -15.95
CA GLU A 421 -7.85 -11.64 -15.23
C GLU A 421 -6.88 -10.92 -16.18
N TYR A 422 -6.88 -9.59 -16.14
CA TYR A 422 -5.86 -8.74 -16.77
C TYR A 422 -5.11 -7.99 -15.69
N LYS A 423 -3.79 -8.18 -15.63
CA LYS A 423 -2.95 -7.72 -14.52
C LYS A 423 -2.24 -6.42 -14.86
N TYR A 424 -2.39 -5.41 -14.03
CA TYR A 424 -1.69 -4.13 -14.13
C TYR A 424 -0.23 -4.20 -13.65
N THR A 425 0.37 -5.38 -13.76
CA THR A 425 1.80 -5.67 -13.65
C THR A 425 2.36 -6.25 -14.97
N VAL A 426 1.49 -6.55 -15.95
CA VAL A 426 1.83 -7.10 -17.27
C VAL A 426 1.66 -6.02 -18.33
N ARG A 427 2.68 -5.79 -19.16
CA ARG A 427 2.72 -4.66 -20.11
C ARG A 427 1.60 -4.71 -21.16
N GLU A 428 1.30 -5.89 -21.69
CA GLU A 428 0.19 -6.11 -22.63
C GLU A 428 -1.17 -5.79 -22.00
N ASP A 429 -1.36 -6.18 -20.74
CA ASP A 429 -2.60 -5.98 -20.00
C ASP A 429 -2.81 -4.51 -19.62
N ILE A 430 -1.74 -3.76 -19.35
CA ILE A 430 -1.82 -2.30 -19.14
C ILE A 430 -2.32 -1.61 -20.41
N ALA A 431 -1.83 -2.02 -21.59
CA ALA A 431 -2.29 -1.46 -22.85
C ALA A 431 -3.78 -1.77 -23.10
N ARG A 432 -4.23 -2.98 -22.73
CA ARG A 432 -5.67 -3.33 -22.73
C ARG A 432 -6.45 -2.45 -21.75
N THR A 433 -5.97 -2.30 -20.53
CA THR A 433 -6.58 -1.50 -19.46
C THR A 433 -6.81 -0.06 -19.93
N LYS A 434 -5.79 0.55 -20.56
CA LYS A 434 -5.88 1.88 -21.15
C LYS A 434 -6.86 1.94 -22.33
N LYS A 435 -6.85 0.96 -23.23
CA LYS A 435 -7.77 0.90 -24.39
C LYS A 435 -9.24 0.68 -23.99
N MET A 436 -9.47 -0.06 -22.91
CA MET A 436 -10.77 -0.27 -22.28
C MET A 436 -11.26 0.97 -21.51
N GLY A 437 -10.38 1.94 -21.25
CA GLY A 437 -10.72 3.14 -20.48
C GLY A 437 -10.94 2.85 -18.99
N VAL A 438 -10.34 1.78 -18.46
CA VAL A 438 -10.45 1.42 -17.05
C VAL A 438 -9.83 2.53 -16.21
N GLN A 439 -10.63 3.07 -15.29
CA GLN A 439 -10.21 4.20 -14.45
C GLN A 439 -9.62 3.77 -13.11
N LYS A 440 -10.04 2.62 -12.58
CA LYS A 440 -9.76 2.20 -11.20
C LYS A 440 -9.64 0.69 -11.09
N LEU A 441 -8.75 0.24 -10.20
CA LEU A 441 -8.51 -1.17 -9.90
C LEU A 441 -8.83 -1.50 -8.42
N PRO A 442 -9.15 -2.76 -8.10
CA PRO A 442 -9.60 -3.78 -9.04
C PRO A 442 -11.00 -3.45 -9.61
N SER A 443 -11.36 -3.96 -10.78
CA SER A 443 -12.69 -3.75 -11.37
C SER A 443 -13.16 -4.92 -12.24
N ILE A 444 -14.48 -5.09 -12.38
CA ILE A 444 -15.11 -6.14 -13.19
C ILE A 444 -15.92 -5.50 -14.31
N TYR A 445 -15.68 -5.98 -15.52
CA TYR A 445 -16.42 -5.66 -16.74
C TYR A 445 -17.12 -6.92 -17.26
N ILE A 446 -18.33 -6.77 -17.80
CA ILE A 446 -19.03 -7.85 -18.51
C ILE A 446 -19.32 -7.39 -19.92
N ASN A 447 -18.83 -8.14 -20.92
CA ASN A 447 -18.90 -7.78 -22.34
C ASN A 447 -18.45 -6.32 -22.61
N GLY A 448 -17.36 -5.92 -21.95
CA GLY A 448 -16.76 -4.60 -22.11
C GLY A 448 -17.48 -3.44 -21.38
N GLU A 449 -18.55 -3.73 -20.64
CA GLU A 449 -19.25 -2.73 -19.81
C GLU A 449 -18.82 -2.81 -18.35
N LEU A 450 -18.44 -1.67 -17.75
CA LEU A 450 -18.09 -1.59 -16.33
C LEU A 450 -19.30 -1.94 -15.45
N LYS A 451 -19.11 -2.88 -14.52
CA LYS A 451 -20.14 -3.27 -13.55
C LYS A 451 -19.77 -2.93 -12.12
N TRP A 452 -18.52 -3.20 -11.74
CA TRP A 452 -18.02 -2.90 -10.41
C TRP A 452 -16.64 -2.28 -10.49
N SER A 453 -16.46 -1.16 -9.78
CA SER A 453 -15.22 -0.37 -9.77
C SER A 453 -14.73 -0.21 -8.35
N SER A 454 -13.64 -0.90 -8.00
CA SER A 454 -13.04 -0.93 -6.67
C SER A 454 -14.00 -1.35 -5.54
N ILE A 455 -15.07 -2.08 -5.87
CA ILE A 455 -16.04 -2.62 -4.93
C ILE A 455 -16.31 -4.07 -5.31
N ILE A 456 -16.10 -5.00 -4.38
CA ILE A 456 -16.29 -6.44 -4.63
C ILE A 456 -17.79 -6.76 -4.57
N PRO A 457 -18.39 -7.37 -5.62
CA PRO A 457 -19.80 -7.73 -5.60
C PRO A 457 -20.09 -8.93 -4.71
N SER A 458 -21.29 -8.99 -4.14
CA SER A 458 -21.79 -10.22 -3.54
C SER A 458 -22.03 -11.30 -4.61
N ARG A 459 -22.02 -12.59 -4.19
CA ARG A 459 -22.32 -13.72 -5.09
C ARG A 459 -23.64 -13.52 -5.84
N LYS A 460 -24.68 -13.05 -5.15
CA LYS A 460 -26.01 -12.84 -5.73
C LYS A 460 -25.99 -11.75 -6.79
N GLU A 461 -25.40 -10.60 -6.48
CA GLU A 461 -25.30 -9.48 -7.43
C GLU A 461 -24.54 -9.89 -8.69
N LEU A 462 -23.43 -10.61 -8.54
CA LEU A 462 -22.65 -11.10 -9.66
C LEU A 462 -23.47 -12.06 -10.55
N ILE A 463 -24.06 -13.10 -9.96
CA ILE A 463 -24.83 -14.11 -10.70
C ILE A 463 -26.02 -13.49 -11.42
N ASP A 464 -26.75 -12.58 -10.76
CA ASP A 464 -27.92 -11.92 -11.34
C ASP A 464 -27.54 -10.97 -12.48
N GLU A 465 -26.37 -10.33 -12.42
CA GLU A 465 -25.87 -9.49 -13.51
C GLU A 465 -25.43 -10.34 -14.72
N VAL A 466 -24.67 -11.43 -14.49
CA VAL A 466 -24.17 -12.32 -15.56
C VAL A 466 -25.32 -12.91 -16.36
N LYS A 467 -26.42 -13.31 -15.71
CA LYS A 467 -27.63 -13.83 -16.36
C LYS A 467 -28.27 -12.87 -17.37
N LYS A 468 -27.99 -11.56 -17.30
CA LYS A 468 -28.50 -10.58 -18.27
C LYS A 468 -27.81 -10.68 -19.63
N TYR A 469 -26.65 -11.33 -19.68
CA TYR A 469 -25.82 -11.47 -20.88
C TYR A 469 -25.84 -12.88 -21.50
N MET A 470 -26.44 -13.84 -20.79
CA MET A 470 -26.71 -15.20 -21.28
C MET A 470 -27.99 -15.21 -22.11
#